data_AF-A0AAW9EA94-F1
#
_entry.id   AF-A0AAW9EA94-F1
#
_cell.length_a   1.000
_cell.length_b   1.000
_cell.length_c   1.000
_cell.angle_alpha   90.00
_cell.angle_beta   90.00
_cell.angle_gamma   90.00
#
_symmetry.space_group_name_H-M   'P 1'
#
loop_
_entity.id
_entity.type
_entity.pdbx_description
1 polymer ?
#
loop_
_entity_poly.entity_id
_entity_poly.type
_entity_poly.pdbx_seq_one_letter_code
_entity_poly.pdbx_strand_id
1 'polypeptide(L)'
;LEGYIAFLDPPKETTAPALKALKASGITVKILTGDSELVAAKVCHEVGLDAGEVVIGSDIETLSDDELANLAQRTTLFARLTPMHKERIVT
;
A
#
# COMPACT_ATOMS: atom_id res chain seq x y z
N LEU A 1 22.41 22.13 -12.44
CA LEU A 1 21.62 20.88 -12.59
C LEU A 1 21.59 20.58 -14.08
N GLU A 2 22.19 19.47 -14.53
CA GLU A 2 22.33 19.13 -15.97
C GLU A 2 21.24 18.18 -16.50
N GLY A 3 20.33 17.67 -15.66
CA GLY A 3 19.18 16.86 -16.06
C GLY A 3 18.77 15.83 -15.00
N TYR A 4 17.66 15.11 -15.26
CA TYR A 4 17.17 13.99 -14.44
C TYR A 4 16.98 12.73 -15.30
N ILE A 5 17.21 11.56 -14.71
CA ILE A 5 16.86 10.26 -15.29
C ILE A 5 15.90 9.57 -14.31
N ALA A 6 14.79 9.05 -14.83
CA ALA A 6 13.79 8.33 -14.04
C ALA A 6 13.71 6.88 -14.51
N PHE A 7 13.63 5.95 -13.55
CA PHE A 7 13.40 4.54 -13.79
C PHE A 7 12.00 4.19 -13.29
N LEU A 8 11.28 3.39 -14.08
CA LEU A 8 9.94 2.92 -13.75
C LEU A 8 9.98 1.40 -13.58
N ASP A 9 9.36 0.91 -12.51
CA ASP A 9 9.02 -0.50 -12.34
C ASP A 9 7.49 -0.64 -12.49
N PRO A 10 6.99 -0.91 -13.71
CA PRO A 10 5.56 -0.93 -13.95
C PRO A 10 4.92 -2.18 -13.30
N PRO A 11 3.64 -2.08 -12.89
CA PRO A 11 2.91 -3.25 -12.41
C PRO A 11 2.85 -4.34 -13.48
N LYS A 12 2.90 -5.61 -13.06
CA LYS A 12 2.68 -6.74 -13.96
C LYS A 12 1.30 -6.64 -14.62
N GLU A 13 1.21 -7.00 -15.90
CA GLU A 13 -0.06 -7.01 -16.65
C GLU A 13 -1.13 -7.89 -15.99
N THR A 14 -0.72 -8.91 -15.25
CA THR A 14 -1.60 -9.83 -14.51
C THR A 14 -2.15 -9.27 -13.21
N THR A 15 -1.65 -8.13 -12.73
CA THR A 15 -2.02 -7.59 -11.41
C THR A 15 -3.49 -7.17 -11.36
N ALA A 16 -3.98 -6.35 -12.30
CA ALA A 16 -5.36 -5.90 -12.27
C ALA A 16 -6.38 -7.06 -12.40
N PRO A 17 -6.20 -8.04 -13.32
CA PRO A 17 -7.03 -9.24 -13.35
C PRO A 17 -7.02 -10.03 -12.03
N ALA A 18 -5.85 -10.18 -11.40
CA ALA A 18 -5.72 -10.92 -10.14
C ALA A 18 -6.45 -10.19 -8.99
N LEU A 19 -6.31 -8.87 -8.86
CA LEU A 19 -7.02 -8.08 -7.87
C LEU A 19 -8.53 -8.17 -8.04
N LYS A 20 -9.03 -8.16 -9.28
CA LYS A 20 -10.45 -8.34 -9.57
C LYS A 20 -10.94 -9.73 -9.16
N ALA A 21 -10.16 -10.78 -9.43
CA ALA A 21 -10.50 -12.14 -9.03
C ALA A 21 -10.54 -12.31 -7.51
N LEU A 22 -9.56 -11.77 -6.79
CA LEU A 22 -9.52 -11.78 -5.32
C LEU A 22 -10.74 -11.08 -4.73
N LYS A 23 -11.08 -9.89 -5.26
CA LYS A 23 -12.28 -9.15 -4.84
C LYS A 23 -13.57 -9.94 -5.09
N ALA A 24 -13.69 -10.60 -6.25
CA ALA A 24 -14.84 -11.44 -6.56
C ALA A 24 -14.99 -12.66 -5.62
N SER A 25 -13.88 -13.13 -5.05
CA SER A 25 -13.84 -14.17 -4.01
C SER A 25 -14.05 -13.65 -2.59
N GLY A 26 -14.34 -12.36 -2.41
CA GLY A 26 -14.53 -11.73 -1.09
C GLY A 26 -13.23 -11.45 -0.33
N ILE A 27 -12.07 -11.54 -1.00
CA ILE A 27 -10.77 -11.25 -0.39
C ILE A 27 -10.46 -9.76 -0.56
N THR A 28 -10.22 -9.08 0.56
CA THR A 28 -9.75 -7.69 0.57
C THR A 28 -8.23 -7.67 0.49
N VAL A 29 -7.69 -6.94 -0.49
CA VAL A 29 -6.23 -6.78 -0.68
C VAL A 29 -5.78 -5.48 -0.02
N LYS A 30 -4.64 -5.52 0.66
CA LYS A 30 -3.96 -4.36 1.26
C LYS A 30 -2.53 -4.30 0.75
N ILE A 31 -2.00 -3.10 0.53
CA ILE A 31 -0.66 -2.84 0.01
C ILE A 31 0.23 -2.29 1.11
N LEU A 32 1.38 -2.92 1.32
CA LEU A 32 2.38 -2.53 2.30
C LEU A 32 3.73 -2.29 1.58
N THR A 33 4.11 -1.03 1.39
CA THR A 33 5.35 -0.67 0.66
C THR A 33 6.26 0.29 1.43
N GLY A 34 7.56 0.26 1.09
CA GLY A 34 8.54 1.26 1.52
C GLY A 34 8.56 2.52 0.65
N ASP A 35 7.86 2.52 -0.50
CA ASP A 35 7.81 3.66 -1.41
C ASP A 35 7.07 4.86 -0.80
N SER A 36 7.25 6.03 -1.42
CA SER A 36 6.45 7.21 -1.09
C SER A 36 4.96 6.99 -1.40
N GLU A 37 4.11 7.66 -0.65
CA GLU A 37 2.67 7.72 -0.79
C GLU A 37 2.23 8.05 -2.23
N LEU A 38 2.92 8.96 -2.90
CA LEU A 38 2.59 9.37 -4.27
C LEU A 38 2.82 8.25 -5.28
N VAL A 39 3.98 7.59 -5.21
CA VAL A 39 4.32 6.47 -6.11
C VAL A 39 3.39 5.29 -5.84
N ALA A 40 3.16 4.96 -4.58
CA ALA A 40 2.34 3.83 -4.20
C ALA A 40 0.86 4.03 -4.59
N ALA A 41 0.31 5.23 -4.38
CA ALA A 41 -1.06 5.56 -4.80
C ALA A 41 -1.20 5.54 -6.32
N LYS A 42 -0.17 6.01 -7.06
CA LYS A 42 -0.14 5.93 -8.52
C LYS A 42 -0.21 4.48 -9.00
N VAL A 43 0.59 3.59 -8.42
CA VAL A 43 0.58 2.15 -8.73
C VAL A 43 -0.78 1.54 -8.43
N CYS A 44 -1.40 1.86 -7.29
CA CYS A 44 -2.75 1.37 -6.95
C CYS A 44 -3.77 1.76 -8.03
N HIS A 45 -3.76 3.03 -8.45
CA HIS A 45 -4.64 3.51 -9.52
C HIS A 45 -4.40 2.77 -10.85
N GLU A 46 -3.14 2.55 -11.25
CA GLU A 46 -2.79 1.84 -12.48
C GLU A 46 -3.30 0.39 -12.51
N VAL A 47 -3.39 -0.26 -11.35
CA VAL A 47 -3.90 -1.63 -11.24
C VAL A 47 -5.40 -1.71 -10.88
N GLY A 48 -6.09 -0.57 -10.82
CA GLY A 48 -7.52 -0.50 -10.52
C GLY A 48 -7.86 -0.79 -9.04
N LEU A 49 -6.91 -0.56 -8.13
CA LEU A 49 -7.12 -0.63 -6.68
C LEU A 49 -7.33 0.78 -6.13
N ASP A 50 -8.45 1.00 -5.43
CA ASP A 50 -8.69 2.25 -4.73
C ASP A 50 -7.82 2.31 -3.48
N ALA A 51 -6.87 3.24 -3.46
CA ALA A 51 -5.94 3.42 -2.36
C ALA A 51 -6.61 3.98 -1.09
N GLY A 52 -7.73 4.71 -1.24
CA GLY A 52 -8.35 5.46 -0.14
C GLY A 52 -7.38 6.43 0.53
N GLU A 53 -7.52 6.60 1.84
CA GLU A 53 -6.55 7.32 2.66
C GLU A 53 -5.27 6.49 2.82
N VAL A 54 -4.12 7.11 2.51
CA VAL A 54 -2.81 6.48 2.63
C VAL A 54 -2.26 6.72 4.03
N VAL A 55 -1.93 5.63 4.73
CA VAL A 55 -1.26 5.70 6.03
C VAL A 55 0.24 5.58 5.82
N ILE A 56 1.03 6.48 6.38
CA ILE A 56 2.49 6.40 6.29
C ILE A 56 3.10 5.82 7.56
N GLY A 57 4.32 5.28 7.44
CA GLY A 57 5.03 4.64 8.56
C GLY A 57 5.08 5.48 9.84
N SER A 58 5.28 6.80 9.74
CA SER A 58 5.33 7.69 10.91
C SER A 58 4.00 7.77 11.67
N ASP A 59 2.86 7.56 11.00
CA ASP A 59 1.55 7.58 11.65
C ASP A 59 1.34 6.33 12.52
N ILE A 60 2.08 5.25 12.24
CA ILE A 60 1.99 3.96 12.94
C ILE A 60 2.79 3.97 14.25
N GLU A 61 3.86 4.76 14.32
CA GLU A 61 4.78 4.78 15.46
C GLU A 61 4.10 5.19 16.77
N THR A 62 3.05 6.02 16.69
CA THR A 62 2.31 6.50 17.86
C THR A 62 1.11 5.66 18.24
N LEU A 63 0.75 4.65 17.43
CA LEU A 63 -0.44 3.82 17.66
C LEU A 63 -0.12 2.61 18.53
N SER A 64 -1.01 2.32 19.46
CA SER A 64 -1.09 1.01 20.10
C SER A 64 -1.49 -0.07 19.07
N ASP A 65 -1.29 -1.34 19.42
CA ASP A 65 -1.62 -2.45 18.53
C ASP A 65 -3.13 -2.56 18.27
N ASP A 66 -3.98 -2.23 19.26
CA ASP A 66 -5.44 -2.19 19.08
C ASP A 66 -5.86 -1.05 18.13
N GLU A 67 -5.26 0.13 18.24
CA GLU A 67 -5.52 1.25 17.34
C GLU A 67 -5.04 0.93 15.92
N LEU A 68 -3.87 0.30 15.80
CA LEU A 68 -3.33 -0.13 14.53
C LEU A 68 -4.18 -1.21 13.89
N ALA A 69 -4.67 -2.20 14.64
CA ALA A 69 -5.56 -3.23 14.13
C ALA A 69 -6.87 -2.64 13.57
N ASN A 70 -7.47 -1.69 14.29
CA ASN A 70 -8.67 -0.99 13.83
C ASN A 70 -8.40 -0.12 12.59
N LEU A 71 -7.27 0.57 12.54
CA LEU A 71 -6.84 1.33 11.36
C LEU A 71 -6.58 0.40 10.18
N ALA A 72 -5.94 -0.74 10.43
CA ALA A 72 -5.58 -1.70 9.40
C ALA A 72 -6.78 -2.36 8.75
N GLN A 73 -7.88 -2.59 9.48
CA GLN A 73 -9.12 -3.10 8.89
C GLN A 73 -9.66 -2.19 7.76
N ARG A 74 -9.61 -0.87 7.96
CA ARG A 74 -10.15 0.12 7.01
C ARG A 74 -9.16 0.65 5.97
N THR A 75 -7.87 0.45 6.17
CA THR A 75 -6.82 1.00 5.29
C THR A 75 -6.48 0.03 4.16
N THR A 76 -6.37 0.56 2.93
CA THR A 76 -5.96 -0.23 1.76
C THR A 76 -4.46 -0.08 1.47
N LEU A 77 -3.91 1.12 1.61
CA LEU A 77 -2.51 1.42 1.26
C LEU A 77 -1.72 1.98 2.44
N PHE A 78 -0.60 1.31 2.74
CA PHE A 78 0.42 1.73 3.66
C PHE A 78 1.74 2.00 2.94
N ALA A 79 2.29 3.19 3.13
CA ALA A 79 3.50 3.67 2.45
C ALA A 79 4.61 4.04 3.44
N ARG A 80 5.84 4.21 2.94
CA ARG A 80 7.05 4.51 3.73
C ARG A 80 7.24 3.57 4.91
N LEU A 81 6.89 2.29 4.75
CA LEU A 81 6.98 1.31 5.82
C LEU A 81 8.42 0.82 6.01
N THR A 82 8.82 0.72 7.27
CA THR A 82 9.97 -0.09 7.68
C THR A 82 9.56 -1.57 7.75
N PRO A 83 10.51 -2.52 7.78
CA PRO A 83 10.20 -3.92 8.02
C PRO A 83 9.37 -4.14 9.30
N MET A 84 9.72 -3.43 10.38
CA MET A 84 9.01 -3.52 11.66
C MET A 84 7.55 -3.05 11.57
N HIS A 85 7.26 -2.02 10.77
CA HIS A 85 5.86 -1.61 10.54
C HIS A 85 5.07 -2.69 9.82
N LYS A 86 5.68 -3.41 8.87
CA LYS A 86 5.00 -4.50 8.16
C LYS A 86 4.67 -5.65 9.10
N GLU A 87 5.59 -6.02 9.98
CA GLU A 87 5.37 -7.06 11.00
C GLU A 87 4.21 -6.69 11.92
N ARG A 88 4.14 -5.43 12.40
CA ARG A 88 3.04 -4.95 13.24
C ARG A 88 1.68 -4.93 12.53
N ILE A 89 1.62 -4.68 11.22
CA ILE A 89 0.35 -4.66 10.47
C ILE A 89 -0.18 -6.08 10.21
N VAL A 90 0.71 -7.06 10.06
CA VAL A 90 0.35 -8.44 9.66
C VAL A 90 -0.02 -9.32 10.87
N THR A 91 0.45 -8.96 12.06
CA THR A 91 0.27 -9.73 13.30
C THR A 91 -0.95 -9.25 14.07
#